data_AF-A0A0P6Y688-F1
#
_entry.id   AF-A0A0P6Y688-F1
#
_cell.length_a   1.000
_cell.length_b   1.000
_cell.length_c   1.000
_cell.angle_alpha   90.00
_cell.angle_beta   90.00
_cell.angle_gamma   90.00
#
_symmetry.space_group_name_H-M   'P 1'
#
loop_
_entity.id
_entity.type
_entity.pdbx_description
1 polymer ?
#
loop_
_entity_poly.entity_id
_entity_poly.type
_entity_poly.pdbx_seq_one_letter_code
_entity_poly.pdbx_strand_id
1 'polypeptide(L)'
;MARTKPEAQPEPEREAPPSWYELSRKILLASIGAAALAKDEIVQFIERLVEKGEIVERDARRLIQEVLEERERLEQERKAKQTQVGTASPATKADIEALSARIAELQKRIEELRKQQQQG
;
A
#
# COMPACT_ATOMS: atom_id res chain seq x y z
N MET A 1 -10.55 -58.35 -10.27
CA MET A 1 -10.63 -57.34 -11.34
C MET A 1 -11.12 -56.03 -10.72
N ALA A 2 -10.23 -55.08 -10.47
CA ALA A 2 -10.59 -53.75 -9.96
C ALA A 2 -10.69 -52.78 -11.15
N ARG A 3 -11.88 -52.24 -11.42
CA ARG A 3 -12.05 -51.13 -12.38
C ARG A 3 -11.76 -49.83 -11.65
N THR A 4 -10.65 -49.21 -11.98
CA THR A 4 -10.27 -47.87 -11.57
C THR A 4 -11.23 -46.85 -12.19
N LYS A 5 -11.85 -46.03 -11.34
CA LYS A 5 -12.68 -44.88 -11.70
C LYS A 5 -11.75 -43.74 -12.15
N PRO A 6 -11.97 -43.08 -13.30
CA PRO A 6 -11.08 -42.01 -13.74
C PRO A 6 -11.33 -40.77 -12.87
N GLU A 7 -10.25 -40.20 -12.34
CA GLU A 7 -10.26 -38.92 -11.64
C GLU A 7 -10.51 -37.80 -12.66
N ALA A 8 -11.57 -37.03 -12.44
CA ALA A 8 -11.88 -35.84 -13.21
C ALA A 8 -10.90 -34.73 -12.80
N GLN A 9 -10.11 -34.26 -13.77
CA GLN A 9 -9.24 -33.10 -13.60
C GLN A 9 -10.11 -31.83 -13.49
N PRO A 10 -9.79 -30.88 -12.61
CA PRO A 10 -10.55 -29.64 -12.49
C PRO A 10 -10.29 -28.75 -13.71
N GLU A 11 -11.35 -28.46 -14.46
CA GLU A 11 -11.37 -27.49 -15.56
C GLU A 11 -10.99 -26.09 -15.03
N PRO A 12 -10.17 -25.30 -15.76
CA PRO A 12 -9.89 -23.93 -15.37
C PRO A 12 -11.16 -23.09 -15.49
N GLU A 13 -11.67 -22.63 -14.35
CA GLU A 13 -12.79 -21.69 -14.28
C GLU A 13 -12.46 -20.45 -15.12
N ARG A 14 -13.18 -20.29 -16.24
CA ARG A 14 -13.11 -19.08 -17.04
C ARG A 14 -13.75 -17.96 -16.25
N GLU A 15 -12.95 -17.17 -15.56
CA GLU A 15 -13.38 -15.93 -14.93
C GLU A 15 -14.04 -15.05 -16.00
N ALA A 16 -15.33 -14.77 -15.83
CA ALA A 16 -16.04 -13.84 -16.69
C ALA A 16 -15.28 -12.49 -16.70
N PRO A 17 -15.24 -11.76 -17.82
CA PRO A 17 -14.58 -10.46 -17.86
C PRO A 17 -15.14 -9.59 -16.73
N PRO A 18 -14.27 -8.97 -15.92
CA PRO A 18 -14.70 -8.27 -14.72
C PRO A 18 -15.74 -7.23 -15.11
N SER A 19 -16.86 -7.23 -14.39
CA SER A 19 -17.89 -6.21 -14.58
C SER A 19 -17.23 -4.83 -14.49
N TRP A 20 -17.72 -3.85 -15.24
CA TRP A 20 -17.22 -2.46 -15.14
C TRP A 20 -17.17 -1.96 -13.69
N TYR A 21 -18.14 -2.39 -12.88
CA TYR A 21 -18.17 -2.15 -11.44
C TYR A 21 -17.00 -2.80 -10.69
N GLU A 22 -16.64 -4.04 -11.02
CA GLU A 22 -15.52 -4.72 -10.38
C GLU A 22 -14.18 -4.10 -10.76
N LEU A 23 -14.06 -3.64 -12.01
CA LEU A 23 -12.87 -2.94 -12.48
C LEU A 23 -12.72 -1.59 -11.77
N SER A 24 -13.78 -0.78 -11.69
CA SER A 24 -13.74 0.50 -10.97
C SER A 24 -13.50 0.30 -9.46
N ARG A 25 -14.10 -0.73 -8.86
CA ARG A 25 -13.84 -1.16 -7.48
C ARG A 25 -12.38 -1.54 -7.27
N LYS A 26 -11.77 -2.36 -8.14
CA LYS A 26 -10.36 -2.74 -8.04
C LYS A 26 -9.42 -1.53 -8.16
N ILE A 27 -9.73 -0.61 -9.08
CA ILE A 27 -8.96 0.64 -9.24
C ILE A 27 -9.08 1.51 -7.98
N LEU A 28 -10.30 1.66 -7.44
CA LEU A 28 -10.53 2.40 -6.20
C LEU A 28 -9.73 1.79 -5.04
N LEU A 29 -9.82 0.47 -4.85
CA LEU A 29 -9.11 -0.24 -3.78
C LEU A 29 -7.58 -0.10 -3.90
N ALA A 30 -7.03 -0.20 -5.12
CA ALA A 30 -5.61 0.01 -5.37
C ALA A 30 -5.16 1.46 -5.07
N SER A 31 -6.04 2.43 -5.29
CA SER A 31 -5.77 3.87 -5.08
C SER A 31 -5.70 4.27 -3.60
N ILE A 32 -6.38 3.53 -2.72
CA ILE A 32 -6.47 3.84 -1.28
C ILE A 32 -5.11 3.77 -0.57
N GLY A 33 -4.18 2.96 -1.07
CA GLY A 33 -2.81 2.89 -0.57
C GLY A 33 -1.90 4.03 -1.07
N ALA A 34 -2.18 4.60 -2.25
CA ALA A 34 -1.38 5.66 -2.87
C ALA A 34 -1.76 7.06 -2.37
N ALA A 35 -3.03 7.29 -2.00
CA ALA A 35 -3.55 8.61 -1.63
C ALA A 35 -3.45 8.96 -0.14
N ALA A 36 -2.86 8.10 0.71
CA ALA A 36 -2.70 8.33 2.16
C ALA A 36 -3.98 8.79 2.91
N LEU A 37 -5.16 8.42 2.43
CA LEU A 37 -6.43 8.85 3.02
C LEU A 37 -6.67 8.21 4.39
N ALA A 38 -7.35 8.93 5.29
CA ALA A 38 -7.82 8.39 6.56
C ALA A 38 -9.07 7.51 6.37
N LYS A 39 -9.38 6.63 7.35
CA LYS A 39 -10.56 5.76 7.30
C LYS A 39 -11.86 6.55 7.16
N ASP A 40 -12.02 7.59 7.97
CA ASP A 40 -13.23 8.42 7.99
C ASP A 40 -13.45 9.17 6.68
N GLU A 41 -12.38 9.60 6.02
CA GLU A 41 -12.43 10.30 4.73
C GLU A 41 -12.93 9.40 3.60
N ILE A 42 -12.56 8.11 3.65
CA ILE A 42 -13.01 7.11 2.67
C ILE A 42 -14.50 6.81 2.87
N VAL A 43 -14.94 6.68 4.13
CA VAL A 43 -16.36 6.47 4.45
C VAL A 43 -17.19 7.65 3.96
N GLN A 44 -16.78 8.89 4.26
CA GLN A 44 -17.46 10.10 3.78
C GLN A 44 -17.44 10.24 2.26
N PHE A 45 -16.38 9.77 1.59
CA PHE A 45 -16.36 9.74 0.13
C PHE A 45 -17.40 8.77 -0.43
N ILE A 46 -17.48 7.55 0.12
CA ILE A 46 -18.44 6.54 -0.33
C ILE A 46 -19.88 6.97 -0.04
N GLU A 47 -20.13 7.59 1.12
CA GLU A 47 -21.46 8.14 1.48
C GLU A 47 -21.91 9.23 0.49
N ARG A 48 -21.00 10.13 0.08
CA ARG A 48 -21.29 11.13 -0.97
C ARG A 48 -21.64 10.50 -2.32
N LEU A 49 -21.11 9.32 -2.64
CA LEU A 49 -21.48 8.59 -3.87
C LEU A 49 -22.90 8.01 -3.77
N VAL A 50 -23.34 7.65 -2.56
CA VAL A 50 -24.73 7.23 -2.31
C VAL A 50 -25.69 8.42 -2.42
N GLU A 51 -25.35 9.55 -1.82
CA GLU A 51 -26.16 10.77 -1.89
C GLU A 51 -26.37 11.28 -3.32
N LYS A 52 -25.36 11.12 -4.17
CA LYS A 52 -25.44 11.43 -5.61
C LYS A 52 -26.19 10.39 -6.43
N GLY A 53 -26.57 9.26 -5.83
CA GLY A 53 -27.20 8.13 -6.52
C GLY A 53 -26.24 7.36 -7.43
N GLU A 54 -24.92 7.55 -7.30
CA GLU A 54 -23.91 6.83 -8.09
C GLU A 54 -23.73 5.39 -7.60
N ILE A 55 -24.00 5.13 -6.32
CA ILE A 55 -23.91 3.81 -5.68
C ILE A 55 -25.13 3.58 -4.78
N VAL A 56 -25.61 2.34 -4.68
CA VAL A 56 -26.68 1.97 -3.73
C VAL A 56 -26.13 1.72 -2.32
N GLU A 57 -26.92 1.98 -1.29
CA GLU A 57 -26.51 1.82 0.13
C GLU A 57 -25.91 0.45 0.45
N ARG A 58 -26.48 -0.62 -0.13
CA ARG A 58 -25.98 -1.98 0.08
C ARG A 58 -24.55 -2.15 -0.43
N ASP A 59 -24.26 -1.58 -1.59
CA ASP A 59 -22.97 -1.74 -2.26
C ASP A 59 -21.94 -0.79 -1.62
N ALA A 60 -22.37 0.39 -1.15
CA ALA A 60 -21.55 1.26 -0.31
C ALA A 60 -21.09 0.59 0.99
N ARG A 61 -22.00 -0.07 1.71
CA ARG A 61 -21.65 -0.83 2.93
C ARG A 61 -20.64 -1.93 2.63
N ARG A 62 -20.79 -2.61 1.50
CA ARG A 62 -19.85 -3.65 1.06
C ARG A 62 -18.48 -3.06 0.73
N LEU A 63 -18.42 -1.96 -0.02
CA LEU A 63 -17.17 -1.26 -0.34
C LEU A 63 -16.42 -0.81 0.90
N ILE A 64 -17.13 -0.26 1.90
CA ILE A 64 -16.51 0.13 3.18
C ILE A 64 -15.84 -1.06 3.87
N GLN A 65 -16.51 -2.21 3.94
CA GLN A 65 -15.95 -3.42 4.55
C GLN A 65 -14.71 -3.91 3.81
N GLU A 66 -14.78 -3.97 2.48
CA GLU A 66 -13.67 -4.44 1.65
C GLU A 66 -12.44 -3.54 1.76
N VAL A 67 -12.64 -2.22 1.86
CA VAL A 67 -11.55 -1.26 2.11
C VAL A 67 -10.87 -1.52 3.45
N LEU A 68 -11.66 -1.77 4.49
CA LEU A 68 -11.13 -2.02 5.83
C LEU A 68 -10.36 -3.34 5.90
N GLU A 69 -10.91 -4.40 5.30
CA GLU A 69 -10.27 -5.72 5.20
C GLU A 69 -8.97 -5.66 4.40
N GLU A 70 -8.97 -4.99 3.24
CA GLU A 70 -7.77 -4.88 2.40
C GLU A 70 -6.68 -4.07 3.10
N ARG A 71 -7.03 -3.02 3.85
CA ARG A 71 -6.07 -2.28 4.68
C ARG A 71 -5.46 -3.15 5.77
N GLU A 72 -6.26 -3.93 6.47
CA GLU A 72 -5.77 -4.83 7.50
C GLU A 72 -4.81 -5.87 6.90
N ARG A 73 -5.18 -6.45 5.75
CA ARG A 73 -4.33 -7.36 5.01
C ARG A 73 -2.99 -6.72 4.61
N LEU A 74 -3.01 -5.52 4.04
CA LEU A 74 -1.81 -4.76 3.68
C LEU A 74 -0.92 -4.48 4.89
N GLU A 75 -1.51 -4.14 6.04
CA GLU A 75 -0.76 -3.95 7.30
C GLU A 75 -0.15 -5.26 7.81
N GLN A 76 -0.89 -6.37 7.75
CA GLN A 76 -0.39 -7.69 8.13
C GLN A 76 0.74 -8.15 7.20
N GLU A 77 0.61 -7.97 5.88
CA GLU A 77 1.66 -8.26 4.91
C GLU A 77 2.89 -7.39 5.13
N ARG A 78 2.71 -6.11 5.47
CA ARG A 78 3.82 -5.21 5.85
C ARG A 78 4.51 -5.68 7.12
N LYS A 79 3.78 -6.05 8.18
CA LYS A 79 4.36 -6.58 9.42
C LYS A 79 5.08 -7.91 9.17
N ALA A 80 4.51 -8.81 8.39
CA ALA A 80 5.13 -10.07 8.01
C ALA A 80 6.43 -9.86 7.22
N LYS A 81 6.42 -8.94 6.24
CA LYS A 81 7.63 -8.54 5.49
C LYS A 81 8.65 -7.85 6.39
N GLN A 82 8.24 -6.99 7.31
CA GLN A 82 9.14 -6.32 8.26
C GLN A 82 9.78 -7.31 9.24
N THR A 83 9.07 -8.36 9.63
CA THR A 83 9.61 -9.44 10.46
C THR A 83 10.61 -10.30 9.68
N GLN A 84 10.42 -10.49 8.37
CA GLN A 84 11.39 -11.16 7.48
C GLN A 84 12.59 -10.26 7.12
N VAL A 85 12.40 -8.95 7.00
CA VAL A 85 13.47 -7.95 6.76
C VAL A 85 14.20 -7.60 8.07
N GLY A 86 13.67 -7.97 9.23
CA GLY A 86 14.33 -7.83 10.53
C GLY A 86 15.64 -8.60 10.69
N THR A 87 15.99 -9.49 9.74
CA THR A 87 17.33 -10.12 9.64
C THR A 87 18.27 -9.40 8.66
N ALA A 88 17.78 -8.45 7.87
CA ALA A 88 18.59 -7.55 7.07
C ALA A 88 18.93 -6.29 7.91
N SER A 89 19.93 -6.46 8.78
CA SER A 89 20.70 -5.45 9.52
C SER A 89 19.91 -4.23 10.04
N PRO A 90 19.53 -4.16 11.33
CA PRO A 90 19.11 -2.88 11.90
C PRO A 90 20.27 -1.91 11.70
N ALA A 91 20.03 -0.74 11.10
CA ALA A 91 21.01 0.32 11.00
C ALA A 91 21.72 0.45 12.35
N THR A 92 23.00 0.10 12.37
CA THR A 92 23.78 0.04 13.60
C THR A 92 24.01 1.46 14.10
N LYS A 93 24.23 1.64 15.41
CA LYS A 93 24.61 2.96 15.95
C LYS A 93 25.78 3.59 15.18
N ALA A 94 26.71 2.76 14.69
CA ALA A 94 27.80 3.15 13.83
C ALA A 94 27.36 3.80 12.49
N ASP A 95 26.26 3.33 11.89
CA ASP A 95 25.73 3.91 10.64
C ASP A 95 25.14 5.29 10.88
N ILE A 96 24.46 5.46 12.03
CA ILE A 96 23.92 6.76 12.46
C ILE A 96 25.07 7.74 12.75
N GLU A 97 26.12 7.31 13.42
CA GLU A 97 27.32 8.12 13.68
C GLU A 97 28.04 8.49 12.36
N ALA A 98 28.21 7.54 11.45
CA ALA A 98 28.85 7.77 10.15
C ALA A 98 28.07 8.78 9.29
N LEU A 99 26.74 8.67 9.28
CA LEU A 99 25.88 9.65 8.59
C LEU A 99 25.93 11.02 9.26
N SER A 100 25.95 11.08 10.59
CA SER A 100 26.04 12.35 11.33
C SER A 100 27.36 13.06 11.05
N ALA A 101 28.47 12.32 10.99
CA ALA A 101 29.78 12.86 10.61
C ALA A 101 29.78 13.42 9.17
N ARG A 102 29.17 12.71 8.22
CA ARG A 102 29.04 13.18 6.82
C ARG A 102 28.19 14.45 6.71
N ILE A 103 27.10 14.54 7.47
CA ILE A 103 26.27 15.75 7.51
C ILE A 103 27.08 16.94 8.04
N ALA A 104 27.83 16.76 9.13
CA ALA A 104 28.68 17.80 9.70
C ALA A 104 29.78 18.27 8.72
N GLU A 105 30.40 17.34 8.00
CA GLU A 105 31.40 17.66 6.98
C GLU A 105 30.79 18.48 5.83
N LEU A 106 29.62 18.07 5.34
CA LEU A 106 28.92 18.78 4.27
C LEU A 106 28.49 20.19 4.70
N GLN A 107 28.02 20.35 5.94
CA GLN A 107 27.69 21.65 6.50
C GLN A 107 28.91 22.58 6.51
N LYS A 108 30.07 22.08 6.93
CA LYS A 108 31.32 22.85 6.94
C LYS A 108 31.74 23.29 5.54
N ARG A 109 31.65 22.40 4.54
CA ARG A 109 31.96 22.73 3.14
C ARG A 109 31.00 23.79 2.58
N ILE A 110 29.71 23.73 2.94
CA ILE A 110 28.72 24.75 2.54
C ILE A 110 29.08 26.10 3.15
N GLU A 111 29.50 26.15 4.42
CA GLU A 111 29.91 27.40 5.06
C GLU A 111 31.19 27.99 4.44
N GLU A 112 32.18 27.15 4.13
CA GLU A 112 33.41 27.58 3.45
C GLU A 112 33.10 28.14 2.06
N LEU A 113 32.26 27.46 1.27
CA LEU A 113 31.83 27.95 -0.04
C LEU A 113 31.05 29.27 0.07
N ARG A 114 30.15 29.40 1.05
CA ARG A 114 29.42 30.66 1.30
C ARG A 114 30.36 31.81 1.67
N LYS A 115 31.39 31.55 2.48
CA LYS A 115 32.40 32.57 2.82
C LYS A 115 33.23 32.98 1.61
N GLN A 116 33.61 32.03 0.75
CA GLN A 116 34.32 32.32 -0.50
C GLN A 116 33.47 33.15 -1.47
N GLN A 117 32.16 32.88 -1.54
CA GLN A 117 31.23 33.66 -2.38
C GLN A 117 30.91 35.06 -1.84
N GLN A 118 31.10 35.33 -0.54
CA GLN A 118 30.89 36.66 0.06
C GLN A 118 32.15 37.55 0.04
N GLN A 119 33.31 36.98 -0.28
CA GLN A 119 34.60 37.68 -0.30
C GLN A 119 35.12 37.98 -1.72
N GLY A 120 34.37 37.62 -2.76
CA GLY A 120 34.60 38.02 -4.16
C GLY A 120 33.51 38.96 -4.63
#